data_AF-A0A2V2UBF2-F1
#
_entry.id   AF-A0A2V2UBF2-F1
#
_cell.length_a   1.000
_cell.length_b   1.000
_cell.length_c   1.000
_cell.angle_alpha   90.00
_cell.angle_beta   90.00
_cell.angle_gamma   90.00
#
_symmetry.space_group_name_H-M   'P 1'
#
loop_
_entity.id
_entity.type
_entity.pdbx_description
1 polymer ?
#
loop_
_entity_poly.entity_id
_entity_poly.type
_entity_poly.pdbx_seq_one_letter_code
_entity_poly.pdbx_strand_id
1 'polypeptide(L)' 'MEEAEAKKWGVRGISFRMTYDGSGLTQIAKLVDQGILKPRVDKVLPLTDAKKAQDLNQTGQSHGKIVLQVI' A
#
# COMPACT_ATOMS: atom_id res chain seq x y z
N MET A 1 11.33 14.79 6.97
CA MET A 1 11.88 15.80 7.90
C MET A 1 13.03 15.14 8.63
N GLU A 2 14.25 15.65 8.47
CA GLU A 2 15.39 15.18 9.24
C GLU A 2 15.15 15.45 10.72
N GLU A 3 15.65 14.57 11.59
CA GLU A 3 15.46 14.65 13.05
C GLU A 3 15.94 16.00 13.63
N ALA A 4 16.95 16.61 13.00
CA ALA A 4 17.47 17.93 13.33
C ALA A 4 16.46 19.07 13.08
N GLU A 5 15.60 18.96 12.06
CA GLU A 5 14.55 19.95 11.80
C GLU A 5 13.36 19.77 12.75
N ALA A 6 12.94 18.54 13.00
CA ALA A 6 11.84 18.25 13.93
C ALA A 6 12.14 18.79 15.34
N LYS A 7 13.40 18.67 15.78
CA LYS A 7 13.87 19.19 17.07
C LYS A 7 13.80 20.72 17.16
N LYS A 8 14.01 21.46 16.07
CA LYS A 8 13.87 22.94 16.04
C LYS A 8 12.43 23.39 16.30
N TRP A 9 11.46 22.58 15.89
CA TRP A 9 10.03 22.87 16.06
C TRP A 9 9.42 22.23 17.31
N GLY A 10 10.23 21.57 18.16
CA GLY A 10 9.75 20.91 19.37
C GLY A 10 8.83 19.71 19.10
N VAL A 11 8.85 19.16 17.87
CA VAL A 11 7.99 18.04 17.46
C VAL A 11 8.81 16.75 17.34
N ARG A 12 8.14 15.61 17.53
CA ARG A 12 8.75 14.28 17.33
C ARG A 12 8.68 13.91 15.85
N GLY A 13 9.83 13.90 15.18
CA GLY A 13 9.97 13.32 13.84
C GLY A 13 10.07 11.80 13.92
N ILE A 14 9.26 11.09 13.14
CA ILE A 14 9.39 9.63 12.94
C ILE A 14 9.67 9.41 11.46
N SER A 15 10.82 8.81 11.14
CA SER A 15 11.08 8.31 9.79
C SER A 15 10.52 6.90 9.67
N PHE A 16 9.73 6.68 8.63
CA PHE A 16 9.24 5.35 8.29
C PHE A 16 9.87 4.92 6.97
N ARG A 17 10.52 3.77 6.97
CA ARG A 17 11.09 3.16 5.77
C ARG A 17 10.56 1.74 5.69
N MET A 18 9.97 1.40 4.54
CA MET A 18 9.60 0.02 4.26
C MET A 18 10.84 -0.77 3.87
N THR A 19 11.08 -1.87 4.58
CA THR A 19 12.01 -2.92 4.15
C THR A 19 11.17 -4.06 3.59
N TYR A 20 11.49 -4.52 2.39
CA TYR A 20 10.82 -5.68 1.81
C TYR A 20 11.63 -6.93 2.18
N ASP A 21 11.12 -7.71 3.13
CA ASP A 21 11.68 -9.01 3.46
C ASP A 21 10.59 -10.10 3.41
N GLY A 22 10.98 -11.31 3.03
CA GLY A 22 10.04 -12.43 2.87
C GLY A 22 9.42 -12.89 4.19
N SER A 23 10.13 -12.74 5.32
CA SER A 23 9.62 -13.12 6.63
C SER A 23 8.44 -12.26 7.08
N GLY A 24 8.50 -10.94 6.86
CA GLY A 24 7.45 -10.00 7.16
C GLY A 24 6.23 -10.23 6.27
N LEU A 25 6.43 -10.50 4.98
CA LEU A 25 5.32 -10.88 4.09
C LEU A 25 4.64 -12.18 4.54
N THR A 26 5.41 -13.16 5.04
CA THR A 26 4.86 -14.39 5.60
C THR A 26 4.00 -14.13 6.84
N GLN A 27 4.42 -13.22 7.71
CA GLN A 27 3.62 -12.83 8.87
C GLN A 27 2.33 -12.10 8.47
N ILE A 28 2.41 -11.19 7.48
CA ILE A 28 1.23 -10.51 6.94
C ILE A 28 0.25 -11.51 6.32
N ALA A 29 0.75 -12.50 5.57
CA ALA A 29 -0.09 -13.54 4.97
C ALA A 29 -0.88 -14.32 6.02
N LYS A 30 -0.24 -14.72 7.14
CA LYS A 30 -0.94 -15.39 8.25
C LYS A 30 -2.10 -14.56 8.82
N LEU A 31 -1.93 -13.24 8.93
CA LEU A 31 -3.00 -12.35 9.40
C LEU A 31 -4.15 -12.26 8.40
N VAL A 32 -3.86 -12.36 7.10
CA VAL A 32 -4.87 -12.43 6.04
C VAL A 32 -5.63 -13.76 6.10
N ASP A 33 -4.90 -14.88 6.23
CA ASP A 33 -5.49 -16.23 6.32
C ASP A 33 -6.41 -16.36 7.55
N GLN A 34 -6.03 -15.73 8.67
CA GLN A 34 -6.85 -15.66 9.89
C GLN A 34 -8.04 -14.71 9.77
N GLY A 35 -8.15 -13.93 8.70
CA GLY A 35 -9.20 -12.94 8.49
C GLY A 35 -9.09 -11.68 9.36
N ILE A 36 -8.00 -11.54 10.12
CA ILE A 36 -7.70 -10.38 10.97
C ILE A 36 -7.35 -9.17 10.10
N LEU A 37 -6.60 -9.40 9.02
CA LEU A 37 -6.24 -8.38 8.04
C LEU A 37 -7.00 -8.64 6.74
N LYS A 38 -7.72 -7.64 6.24
CA LYS A 38 -8.42 -7.72 4.94
C LYS A 38 -7.92 -6.62 4.00
N PRO A 39 -7.37 -6.97 2.82
CA PRO A 39 -7.00 -5.96 1.84
C PRO A 39 -8.26 -5.25 1.33
N ARG A 40 -8.23 -3.92 1.31
CA ARG A 40 -9.30 -3.14 0.69
C ARG A 40 -9.07 -3.09 -0.81
N VAL A 41 -9.94 -3.76 -1.56
CA VAL A 41 -9.98 -3.70 -3.02
C VAL A 41 -10.94 -2.60 -3.43
N ASP A 42 -10.47 -1.67 -4.27
CA ASP A 42 -11.28 -0.57 -4.79
C ASP A 42 -11.94 -0.96 -6.12
N LYS A 43 -11.16 -1.57 -7.02
CA LYS A 43 -11.62 -2.02 -8.34
C LYS A 43 -10.91 -3.29 -8.77
N VAL A 44 -11.63 -4.15 -9.49
CA VAL A 44 -11.07 -5.27 -10.24
C VAL A 44 -11.33 -4.99 -11.71
N LEU A 45 -10.28 -5.01 -12.53
CA LEU A 45 -10.35 -4.77 -13.97
C LEU A 45 -9.71 -5.96 -14.71
N PRO A 46 -10.16 -6.31 -15.92
CA PRO A 46 -9.46 -7.29 -16.74
C PRO A 46 -8.04 -6.82 -17.04
N LEU A 47 -7.09 -7.74 -17.22
CA LEU A 47 -5.71 -7.41 -17.59
C LEU A 47 -5.64 -6.57 -18.89
N THR A 48 -6.59 -6.75 -19.80
CA THR A 48 -6.71 -5.94 -21.03
C THR A 48 -6.92 -4.45 -20.75
N ASP A 49 -7.43 -4.10 -19.58
CA ASP A 49 -7.67 -2.72 -19.14
C ASP A 49 -6.51 -2.14 -18.31
N ALA A 50 -5.32 -2.77 -18.34
CA ALA A 50 -4.16 -2.33 -17.54
C ALA A 50 -3.83 -0.84 -17.68
N LYS A 51 -3.94 -0.28 -18.88
CA LYS A 51 -3.74 1.17 -19.11
C LYS A 51 -4.72 2.01 -18.29
N LYS A 52 -6.03 1.69 -18.39
CA LYS A 52 -7.08 2.38 -17.64
C LYS A 52 -6.90 2.23 -16.13
N ALA A 53 -6.48 1.06 -15.67
CA ALA A 53 -6.14 0.84 -14.26
C ALA A 53 -5.01 1.76 -13.78
N GLN A 54 -3.98 1.93 -14.60
CA GLN A 54 -2.86 2.82 -14.31
C GLN A 54 -3.27 4.30 -14.31
N ASP A 55 -4.05 4.73 -15.30
CA ASP A 55 -4.57 6.10 -15.38
C ASP A 55 -5.38 6.44 -14.11
N LEU A 56 -6.26 5.52 -13.67
CA LEU A 56 -7.02 5.67 -12.42
C LEU A 56 -6.11 5.74 -11.18
N ASN A 57 -5.07 4.91 -11.10
CA ASN A 57 -4.14 4.94 -9.97
C ASN A 57 -3.42 6.29 -9.85
N GLN A 58 -3.02 6.88 -10.98
CA GLN A 58 -2.30 8.15 -11.02
C GLN A 58 -3.14 9.34 -10.53
N THR A 59 -4.47 9.26 -10.60
CA THR A 59 -5.35 10.32 -10.06
C THR A 59 -5.28 10.43 -8.53
N GLY A 60 -4.80 9.39 -7.83
CA GLY A 60 -4.78 9.33 -6.37
C GLY A 60 -6.16 9.15 -5.72
N GLN A 61 -7.23 8.97 -6.50
CA GLN A 61 -8.60 8.85 -5.98
C GLN A 61 -8.98 7.43 -5.53
N SER A 62 -8.13 6.44 -5.80
CA SER A 62 -8.40 5.06 -5.40
C SER A 62 -8.27 4.88 -3.89
N HIS A 63 -9.36 4.52 -3.22
CA HIS A 63 -9.36 4.23 -1.79
C HIS A 63 -9.17 2.72 -1.53
N GLY A 64 -8.08 2.15 -2.07
CA GLY A 64 -7.78 0.72 -2.00
C GLY A 64 -6.87 0.28 -3.13
N LYS A 65 -6.71 -1.04 -3.28
CA LYS A 65 -5.95 -1.64 -4.39
C LYS A 65 -6.83 -1.72 -5.64
N ILE A 66 -6.25 -1.36 -6.79
CA ILE A 66 -6.78 -1.72 -8.11
C ILE A 66 -6.13 -3.06 -8.48
N VAL A 67 -6.94 -4.08 -8.73
CA VAL A 67 -6.49 -5.44 -9.05
C VAL A 67 -6.72 -5.71 -10.52
N LEU A 68 -5.73 -6.27 -11.20
CA LEU A 68 -5.86 -6.78 -12.57
C LEU A 68 -6.12 -8.28 -12.52
N GLN A 69 -7.20 -8.71 -13.16
CA GLN A 69 -7.59 -10.11 -13.26
C GLN A 69 -7.25 -10.65 -14.65
N VAL A 70 -6.58 -11.80 -14.68
CA VAL A 70 -6.41 -12.60 -15.89
C VAL A 70 -7.65 -13.48 -16.04
N ILE A 71 -8.30 -13.41 -17.19
CA ILE A 71 -9.53 -14.15 -17.52
C ILE A 71 -9.22 -15.11 -18.66
#